data_AF-A0A0F2L7N3-F1
#
_entry.id   AF-A0A0F2L7N3-F1
#
_cell.length_a   1.000
_cell.length_b   1.000
_cell.length_c   1.000
_cell.angle_alpha   90.00
_cell.angle_beta   90.00
_cell.angle_gamma   90.00
#
_symmetry.space_group_name_H-M   'P 1'
#
loop_
_entity.id
_entity.type
_entity.pdbx_description
1 polymer ?
#
loop_
_entity_poly.entity_id
_entity_poly.type
_entity_poly.pdbx_seq_one_letter_code
_entity_poly.pdbx_strand_id
1 'polypeptide(L)'
;MENVDKRVYEIHSKVMKEFMNNKCYDIDENLVIECINNTLSDIGLSVKEVMLFDLDGNITQTVNNARYVKIIATSNEINGKQIFTFALIRYRDKYRVLYLQSAIKND
;
A
#
# COMPACT_ATOMS: atom_id res chain seq x y z
N MET A 1 -10.60 -2.24 23.88
CA MET A 1 -9.45 -2.65 23.04
C MET A 1 -9.88 -3.66 21.99
N GLU A 2 -10.62 -4.71 22.37
CA GLU A 2 -11.10 -5.78 21.45
C GLU A 2 -11.81 -5.29 20.17
N ASN A 3 -12.66 -4.26 20.25
CA ASN A 3 -13.34 -3.68 19.07
C ASN A 3 -12.43 -2.85 18.15
N VAL A 4 -11.36 -2.25 18.68
CA VAL A 4 -10.39 -1.49 17.88
C VAL A 4 -9.49 -2.46 17.13
N ASP A 5 -9.01 -3.51 17.81
CA ASP A 5 -8.19 -4.56 17.21
C ASP A 5 -8.94 -5.29 16.09
N LYS A 6 -10.25 -5.51 16.27
CA LYS A 6 -11.12 -6.09 15.23
C LYS A 6 -11.24 -5.19 14.00
N ARG A 7 -11.49 -3.89 14.17
CA ARG A 7 -11.62 -2.94 13.04
C ARG A 7 -10.31 -2.78 12.28
N VAL A 8 -9.19 -2.70 13.02
CA VAL A 8 -7.83 -2.74 12.48
C VAL A 8 -7.66 -3.95 11.57
N TYR A 9 -7.97 -5.13 12.11
CA TYR A 9 -7.84 -6.38 11.39
C TYR A 9 -8.71 -6.40 10.14
N GLU A 10 -9.95 -5.91 10.22
CA GLU A 10 -10.88 -5.84 9.10
C GLU A 10 -10.37 -4.92 7.99
N ILE A 11 -9.89 -3.71 8.30
CA ILE A 11 -9.35 -2.78 7.29
C ILE A 11 -8.09 -3.38 6.64
N HIS A 12 -7.14 -3.88 7.43
CA HIS A 12 -5.92 -4.46 6.91
C HIS A 12 -6.19 -5.69 6.03
N SER A 13 -7.17 -6.51 6.43
CA SER A 13 -7.63 -7.66 5.64
C SER A 13 -8.30 -7.25 4.33
N LYS A 14 -9.07 -6.16 4.31
CA LYS A 14 -9.65 -5.61 3.07
C LYS A 14 -8.58 -5.15 2.10
N VAL A 15 -7.59 -4.38 2.59
CA VAL A 15 -6.44 -3.95 1.78
C VAL A 15 -5.72 -5.16 1.22
N MET A 16 -5.35 -6.14 2.06
CA MET A 16 -4.70 -7.36 1.59
C MET A 16 -5.52 -8.06 0.49
N LYS A 17 -6.84 -8.21 0.68
CA LYS A 17 -7.71 -8.87 -0.30
C LYS A 17 -7.75 -8.16 -1.65
N GLU A 18 -7.86 -6.83 -1.68
CA GLU A 18 -7.87 -6.08 -2.94
C GLU A 18 -6.61 -6.34 -3.77
N PHE A 19 -5.43 -6.16 -3.18
CA PHE A 19 -4.16 -6.34 -3.88
C PHE A 19 -3.85 -7.82 -4.21
N MET A 20 -4.28 -8.76 -3.37
CA MET A 20 -4.15 -10.20 -3.67
C MET A 20 -5.14 -10.68 -4.73
N ASN A 21 -6.26 -9.98 -4.94
CA ASN A 21 -7.22 -10.25 -6.02
C ASN A 21 -6.84 -9.54 -7.33
N ASN A 22 -5.55 -9.29 -7.54
CA ASN A 22 -4.99 -8.69 -8.74
C ASN A 22 -5.40 -7.23 -9.00
N LYS A 23 -5.84 -6.48 -7.98
CA LYS A 23 -5.97 -5.01 -8.10
C LYS A 23 -4.57 -4.42 -8.36
N CYS A 24 -4.49 -3.46 -9.27
CA CYS A 24 -3.22 -2.83 -9.68
C CYS A 24 -2.23 -3.80 -10.36
N TYR A 25 -2.74 -4.70 -11.18
CA TYR A 25 -1.94 -5.57 -12.04
C TYR A 25 -1.89 -5.08 -13.47
N ASP A 26 -0.78 -5.38 -14.13
CA ASP A 26 -0.51 -5.09 -15.53
C ASP A 26 -0.71 -3.60 -15.87
N ILE A 27 -0.33 -2.73 -14.93
CA ILE A 27 -0.45 -1.27 -15.01
C ILE A 27 0.85 -0.62 -15.51
N ASP A 28 0.71 0.51 -16.19
CA ASP A 28 1.86 1.32 -16.62
C ASP A 28 2.57 1.97 -15.43
N GLU A 29 3.87 2.20 -15.56
CA GLU A 29 4.73 2.76 -14.50
C GLU A 29 4.14 4.03 -13.87
N ASN A 30 3.65 4.95 -14.71
CA ASN A 30 3.10 6.23 -14.31
C ASN A 30 1.76 6.13 -13.56
N LEU A 31 1.08 4.98 -13.65
CA LEU A 31 -0.22 4.74 -13.01
C LEU A 31 -0.11 3.93 -11.70
N VAL A 32 1.10 3.45 -11.36
CA VAL A 32 1.31 2.60 -10.17
C VAL A 32 0.86 3.28 -8.88
N ILE A 33 1.36 4.50 -8.62
CA ILE A 33 1.03 5.22 -7.38
C ILE A 33 -0.44 5.63 -7.35
N GLU A 34 -0.98 6.07 -8.48
CA GLU A 34 -2.39 6.43 -8.60
C GLU A 34 -3.30 5.23 -8.29
N CYS A 35 -3.01 4.06 -8.86
CA CYS A 35 -3.80 2.85 -8.61
C CYS A 35 -3.81 2.48 -7.13
N ILE A 36 -2.66 2.56 -6.46
CA ILE A 36 -2.58 2.24 -5.03
C ILE A 36 -3.37 3.26 -4.21
N ASN A 37 -3.20 4.56 -4.47
CA ASN A 37 -3.89 5.62 -3.76
C ASN A 37 -5.41 5.51 -3.92
N ASN A 38 -5.90 5.25 -5.13
CA ASN A 38 -7.32 5.07 -5.41
C ASN A 38 -7.86 3.84 -4.67
N THR A 39 -7.15 2.70 -4.75
CA THR A 39 -7.56 1.47 -4.04
C THR A 39 -7.65 1.67 -2.52
N LEU A 40 -6.67 2.36 -1.92
CA LEU A 40 -6.72 2.64 -0.48
C LEU A 40 -7.85 3.63 -0.13
N SER A 41 -8.08 4.64 -0.97
CA SER A 41 -9.16 5.61 -0.80
C SER A 41 -10.54 4.96 -0.89
N ASP A 42 -10.73 4.00 -1.81
CA ASP A 42 -11.96 3.21 -1.95
C ASP A 42 -12.29 2.41 -0.67
N ILE A 43 -11.27 2.05 0.12
CA ILE A 43 -11.38 1.34 1.40
C ILE A 43 -11.58 2.32 2.58
N GLY A 44 -11.60 3.64 2.33
CA GLY A 44 -11.77 4.68 3.34
C GLY A 44 -10.46 5.12 4.01
N LEU A 45 -9.30 4.82 3.41
CA LEU A 45 -8.01 5.26 3.90
C LEU A 45 -7.54 6.53 3.19
N SER A 46 -7.10 7.52 3.96
CA SER A 46 -6.46 8.73 3.43
C SER A 46 -4.95 8.55 3.40
N VAL A 47 -4.35 8.45 2.21
CA VAL A 47 -2.90 8.38 2.05
C VAL A 47 -2.25 9.71 2.45
N LYS A 48 -1.21 9.64 3.28
CA LYS A 48 -0.45 10.80 3.78
C LYS A 48 0.97 10.84 3.24
N GLU A 49 1.58 9.67 3.05
CA GLU A 49 2.95 9.57 2.58
C GLU A 49 3.13 8.32 1.71
N VAL A 50 3.91 8.46 0.65
CA VAL A 50 4.32 7.37 -0.24
C VAL A 50 5.83 7.43 -0.35
N MET A 51 6.50 6.32 -0.04
CA MET A 51 7.95 6.17 -0.17
C MET A 51 8.26 4.96 -1.05
N LEU A 52 9.16 5.14 -2.01
CA LEU A 52 9.65 4.11 -2.90
C LEU A 52 11.03 3.65 -2.45
N PHE A 53 11.26 2.34 -2.44
CA PHE A 53 12.52 1.74 -2.04
C PHE A 53 13.05 0.82 -3.12
N ASP A 54 14.37 0.83 -3.35
CA ASP A 54 15.07 -0.17 -4.16
C ASP A 54 15.25 -1.51 -3.41
N LEU A 55 16.04 -2.45 -3.96
CA LEU A 55 16.31 -3.74 -3.31
C LEU A 55 17.12 -3.62 -2.01
N ASP A 56 18.00 -2.61 -1.94
CA ASP A 56 18.91 -2.39 -0.83
C ASP A 56 18.25 -1.61 0.32
N GLY A 57 17.01 -1.13 0.11
CA GLY A 57 16.24 -0.37 1.07
C GLY A 57 16.53 1.14 1.03
N ASN A 58 17.16 1.65 -0.03
CA ASN A 58 17.36 3.08 -0.22
C ASN A 58 16.12 3.71 -0.86
N ILE A 59 15.83 4.96 -0.48
CA ILE A 59 14.73 5.72 -1.08
C ILE A 59 15.08 6.07 -2.53
N THR A 60 14.14 5.84 -3.43
CA THR A 60 14.23 6.21 -4.84
C THR A 60 13.08 7.13 -5.26
N GLN A 61 13.25 7.84 -6.37
CA GLN A 61 12.29 8.82 -6.86
C GLN A 61 11.40 8.29 -7.99
N THR A 62 11.70 7.10 -8.54
CA THR A 62 10.96 6.54 -9.67
C THR A 62 10.50 5.12 -9.39
N VAL A 63 9.34 4.76 -9.94
CA VAL A 63 8.78 3.41 -9.85
C VAL A 63 9.67 2.41 -10.58
N ASN A 64 10.31 2.81 -11.69
CA ASN A 64 11.25 1.95 -12.41
C ASN A 64 12.39 1.39 -11.55
N ASN A 65 12.94 2.24 -10.67
CA ASN A 65 14.05 1.87 -9.79
C ASN A 65 13.57 1.24 -8.48
N ALA A 66 12.27 1.26 -8.21
CA ALA A 66 11.69 0.74 -6.98
C ALA A 66 11.39 -0.76 -7.05
N ARG A 67 11.36 -1.38 -5.88
CA ARG A 67 10.94 -2.77 -5.64
C ARG A 67 9.91 -2.85 -4.54
N TYR A 68 9.89 -1.87 -3.65
CA TYR A 68 8.88 -1.77 -2.61
C TYR A 68 8.30 -0.36 -2.61
N VAL A 69 7.03 -0.28 -2.25
CA VAL A 69 6.37 0.98 -1.92
C VAL A 69 5.80 0.86 -0.51
N LYS A 70 6.19 1.81 0.34
CA LYS A 70 5.63 1.96 1.68
C LYS A 70 4.66 3.13 1.66
N ILE A 71 3.48 2.90 2.21
CA ILE A 71 2.44 3.90 2.33
C ILE A 71 2.11 4.11 3.79
N ILE A 72 2.00 5.36 4.19
CA ILE A 72 1.41 5.76 5.47
C ILE A 72 0.05 6.39 5.17
N ALA A 73 -0.99 5.82 5.77
CA ALA A 73 -2.36 6.28 5.64
C ALA A 73 -3.02 6.45 7.01
N THR A 74 -4.13 7.17 7.03
CA THR A 74 -4.99 7.34 8.21
C THR A 74 -6.41 6.92 7.87
N SER A 75 -7.17 6.47 8.88
CA SER A 75 -8.61 6.22 8.77
C SER A 75 -9.36 7.18 9.70
N ASN A 76 -10.60 7.54 9.33
CA ASN A 76 -11.49 8.27 10.23
C ASN A 76 -12.10 7.34 11.31
N GLU A 77 -11.99 6.02 11.13
CA GLU A 77 -12.59 5.02 12.02
C GLU A 77 -11.60 4.42 13.03
N ILE A 78 -10.29 4.56 12.74
CA ILE A 78 -9.20 3.95 13.50
C ILE A 78 -8.13 5.00 13.76
N ASN A 79 -7.85 5.24 15.04
CA ASN A 79 -6.78 6.12 15.45
C ASN A 79 -5.41 5.49 15.15
N GLY A 80 -4.43 6.33 14.83
CA GLY A 80 -3.06 5.90 14.53
C GLY A 80 -2.79 5.76 13.03
N LYS A 81 -1.50 5.71 12.70
CA LYS A 81 -1.01 5.62 11.32
C LYS A 81 -1.02 4.17 10.88
N GLN A 82 -1.72 3.92 9.78
CA GLN A 82 -1.77 2.63 9.09
C GLN A 82 -0.62 2.60 8.09
N ILE A 83 0.28 1.64 8.24
CA ILE A 83 1.46 1.50 7.39
C ILE A 83 1.29 0.25 6.54
N PHE A 84 1.41 0.38 5.23
CA PHE A 84 1.35 -0.72 4.28
C PHE A 84 2.63 -0.77 3.46
N THR A 85 3.12 -1.99 3.20
CA THR A 85 4.24 -2.21 2.30
C THR A 85 3.79 -3.15 1.20
N PHE A 86 4.06 -2.75 -0.05
CA PHE A 86 3.76 -3.53 -1.23
C PHE A 86 5.04 -3.81 -2.03
N ALA A 87 5.11 -4.96 -2.69
CA ALA A 87 6.12 -5.25 -3.69
C ALA A 87 5.68 -4.68 -5.05
N LEU A 88 6.64 -4.16 -5.79
CA LEU A 88 6.49 -3.73 -7.18
C LEU A 88 7.21 -4.74 -8.06
N ILE A 89 6.43 -5.58 -8.76
CA ILE A 89 6.96 -6.55 -9.70
C ILE A 89 6.81 -6.00 -11.11
N ARG A 90 7.94 -5.78 -11.77
CA ARG A 90 7.96 -5.48 -13.19
C ARG A 90 7.82 -6.77 -14.00
N TYR A 91 6.82 -6.82 -14.87
CA TYR A 91 6.61 -7.89 -15.83
C TYR A 91 6.55 -7.27 -17.23
N ARG A 92 7.63 -7.44 -18.00
CA ARG A 92 7.85 -6.74 -19.29
C ARG A 92 7.86 -5.21 -19.10
N ASP A 93 6.88 -4.53 -19.69
CA ASP A 93 6.64 -3.08 -19.66
C ASP A 93 5.60 -2.67 -18.62
N LYS A 94 4.98 -3.63 -17.92
CA LYS A 94 3.94 -3.39 -16.92
C LYS A 94 4.41 -3.71 -15.49
N TYR A 95 3.63 -3.23 -14.53
CA TYR A 95 3.83 -3.42 -13.11
C TYR A 95 2.67 -4.18 -12.48
N ARG A 96 3.01 -4.94 -11.43
CA ARG A 96 2.05 -5.59 -10.52
C ARG A 96 2.39 -5.17 -9.10
N VAL A 97 1.38 -4.75 -8.36
CA VAL A 97 1.51 -4.37 -6.95
C VAL A 97 1.01 -5.52 -6.08
N LEU A 98 1.88 -6.08 -5.24
CA LEU A 98 1.53 -7.16 -4.33
C LEU A 98 1.59 -6.70 -2.89
N TYR A 99 0.60 -7.08 -2.10
CA TYR A 99 0.63 -6.88 -0.66
C TYR A 99 1.76 -7.70 -0.01
N LEU A 100 2.59 -7.07 0.82
CA LEU A 100 3.63 -7.78 1.60
C LEU A 100 3.31 -7.80 3.08
N GLN A 101 3.11 -6.62 3.67
CA GLN A 101 2.94 -6.49 5.11
C GLN A 101 2.22 -5.19 5.46
N SER A 102 1.76 -5.14 6.71
CA SER A 102 1.16 -3.94 7.28
C SER A 102 1.51 -3.82 8.76
N ALA A 103 1.52 -2.60 9.28
CA ALA A 103 1.71 -2.31 10.69
C ALA A 103 0.86 -1.11 11.09
N ILE A 104 0.69 -0.91 12.40
CA ILE A 104 0.11 0.30 12.96
C ILE A 104 1.13 0.97 13.84
N LYS A 105 1.23 2.29 13.70
CA LYS A 105 1.90 3.14 14.66
C LYS A 105 0.86 3.95 15.40
N ASN A 106 0.64 3.59 16.67
CA ASN A 106 -0.09 4.44 17.59
C ASN A 106 0.76 5.68 17.87
N ASP A 107 0.11 6.84 17.98
CA ASP A 107 0.74 8.03 18.51
C ASP A 107 0.83 7.94 20.05
#